data_AF-A0A4R7K8K7-F1
#
_entry.id   AF-A0A4R7K8K7-F1
#
_cell.length_a   1.000
_cell.length_b   1.000
_cell.length_c   1.000
_cell.angle_alpha   90.00
_cell.angle_beta   90.00
_cell.angle_gamma   90.00
#
_symmetry.space_group_name_H-M   'P 1'
#
loop_
_entity.id
_entity.type
_entity.pdbx_description
1 polymer ?
#
loop_
_entity_poly.entity_id
_entity_poly.type
_entity_poly.pdbx_seq_one_letter_code
_entity_poly.pdbx_strand_id
1 'polypeptide(L)'
;MKKVVLFLALAATVSFTSCSKDSDNECKSCTGADQKVEICDNGDGTYDLTVGGESNGTLNESDLEGLSPQQVVDATCQALNLLSDF
;
A
#
# COMPACT_ATOMS: atom_id res chain seq x y z
N MET A 1 -33.47 35.76 11.55
CA MET A 1 -33.78 34.45 12.15
C MET A 1 -33.30 33.36 11.23
N LYS A 2 -32.65 32.34 11.79
CA LYS A 2 -32.37 31.00 11.22
C LYS A 2 -31.28 30.94 10.13
N LYS A 3 -30.28 30.06 10.17
CA LYS A 3 -29.64 29.24 11.19
C LYS A 3 -28.28 28.89 10.58
N VAL A 4 -27.24 28.93 11.39
CA VAL A 4 -25.98 28.22 11.14
C VAL A 4 -26.30 26.72 11.17
N VAL A 5 -25.93 25.96 10.14
CA VAL A 5 -25.64 24.53 10.28
C VAL A 5 -24.44 24.20 9.41
N LEU A 6 -23.34 24.02 10.11
CA LEU A 6 -22.08 23.43 9.70
C LEU A 6 -22.20 21.90 9.88
N PHE A 7 -21.46 21.15 9.04
CA PHE A 7 -20.88 19.82 9.28
C PHE A 7 -21.40 18.57 8.55
N LEU A 8 -20.40 17.91 7.94
CA LEU A 8 -20.08 16.47 7.88
C LEU A 8 -21.01 15.50 7.13
N ALA A 9 -20.49 14.99 6.01
CA ALA A 9 -20.17 13.56 5.83
C ALA A 9 -19.53 13.41 4.43
N LEU A 10 -18.20 13.34 4.36
CA LEU A 10 -17.46 12.08 4.34
C LEU A 10 -17.86 11.17 3.16
N ALA A 11 -17.45 11.57 1.96
CA ALA A 11 -17.22 10.64 0.86
C ALA A 11 -15.77 10.84 0.42
N ALA A 12 -14.84 10.43 1.28
CA ALA A 12 -13.47 10.20 0.85
C ALA A 12 -13.51 8.95 -0.03
N THR A 13 -13.73 9.16 -1.32
CA THR A 13 -13.36 8.20 -2.34
C THR A 13 -11.87 7.94 -2.17
N VAL A 14 -11.54 6.77 -1.60
CA VAL A 14 -10.19 6.22 -1.57
C VAL A 14 -9.70 6.11 -3.01
N SER A 15 -9.10 7.21 -3.43
CA SER A 15 -8.48 7.37 -4.72
C SER A 15 -7.07 6.87 -4.50
N PHE A 16 -6.87 5.56 -4.71
CA PHE A 16 -5.54 4.97 -4.77
C PHE A 16 -4.85 5.47 -6.04
N THR A 17 -4.44 6.74 -6.02
CA THR A 17 -3.55 7.37 -7.00
C THR A 17 -2.32 7.73 -6.17
N SER A 18 -1.34 6.83 -6.11
CA SER A 18 -0.04 7.03 -6.72
C SER A 18 0.61 8.40 -6.37
N CYS A 19 1.59 8.30 -5.47
CA CYS A 19 2.80 9.14 -5.37
C CYS A 19 2.71 10.55 -4.74
N SER A 20 3.38 10.63 -3.59
CA SER A 20 4.27 11.71 -3.13
C SER A 20 3.65 13.04 -2.72
N LYS A 21 3.29 13.16 -1.44
CA LYS A 21 3.65 14.33 -0.62
C LYS A 21 3.41 14.08 0.88
N ASP A 22 4.49 14.23 1.65
CA ASP A 22 4.50 14.65 3.07
C ASP A 22 3.68 13.82 4.07
N SER A 23 4.23 12.67 4.48
CA SER A 23 4.14 12.08 5.82
C SER A 23 5.12 10.91 5.85
N ASP A 24 5.99 10.83 6.84
CA ASP A 24 7.24 10.06 6.88
C ASP A 24 7.13 8.51 6.91
N ASN A 25 6.23 7.91 6.14
CA ASN A 25 6.13 6.47 5.93
C ASN A 25 6.62 6.12 4.51
N GLU A 26 7.77 5.46 4.39
CA GLU A 26 8.35 5.08 3.09
C GLU A 26 7.62 3.88 2.46
N CYS A 27 6.54 4.15 1.73
CA CYS A 27 5.89 3.12 0.93
C CYS A 27 6.72 2.77 -0.32
N LYS A 28 6.95 1.47 -0.55
CA LYS A 28 7.53 0.93 -1.79
C LYS A 28 6.43 0.26 -2.60
N SER A 29 6.46 0.40 -3.92
CA SER A 29 5.45 -0.22 -4.78
C SER A 29 6.00 -0.63 -6.14
N CYS A 30 5.34 -1.60 -6.76
CA CYS A 30 5.58 -2.06 -8.11
C CYS A 30 4.25 -2.45 -8.77
N THR A 31 4.27 -2.73 -10.07
CA THR A 31 3.13 -3.27 -10.80
C THR A 31 3.57 -4.52 -11.56
N GLY A 32 2.89 -5.64 -11.32
CA GLY A 32 3.14 -6.92 -11.97
C GLY A 32 1.82 -7.56 -12.38
N ALA A 33 1.74 -8.08 -13.61
CA ALA A 33 0.52 -8.63 -14.19
C ALA A 33 -0.71 -7.72 -14.04
N ASP A 34 -0.54 -6.41 -14.31
CA ASP A 34 -1.55 -5.36 -14.10
C ASP A 34 -2.06 -5.19 -12.65
N GLN A 35 -1.43 -5.84 -11.67
CA GLN A 35 -1.74 -5.69 -10.25
C GLN A 35 -0.69 -4.82 -9.56
N LYS A 36 -1.15 -3.81 -8.81
CA LYS A 36 -0.28 -2.98 -7.98
C LYS A 36 0.06 -3.71 -6.69
N VAL A 37 1.34 -3.86 -6.38
CA VAL A 37 1.83 -4.33 -5.08
C VAL A 37 2.46 -3.14 -4.36
N GLU A 38 2.10 -2.93 -3.11
CA GLU A 38 2.61 -1.85 -2.28
C GLU A 38 2.85 -2.35 -0.87
N ILE A 39 3.98 -1.97 -0.28
CA ILE A 39 4.27 -2.19 1.13
C ILE A 39 4.63 -0.86 1.76
N CYS A 40 4.07 -0.56 2.92
CA CYS A 40 4.30 0.68 3.66
C CYS A 40 4.90 0.38 5.02
N ASP A 41 6.05 0.99 5.33
CA ASP A 41 6.62 0.97 6.68
C ASP A 41 5.84 1.93 7.60
N ASN A 42 5.36 1.45 8.74
CA ASN A 42 4.60 2.23 9.73
C ASN A 42 5.49 2.93 10.76
N GLY A 43 6.81 2.72 10.71
CA GLY A 43 7.79 3.33 11.61
C GLY A 43 7.84 2.71 13.01
N ASP A 44 7.13 1.61 13.25
CA ASP A 44 7.06 0.88 14.52
C ASP A 44 7.53 -0.58 14.42
N GLY A 45 8.13 -0.97 13.27
CA GLY A 45 8.55 -2.34 12.97
C GLY A 45 7.44 -3.18 12.31
N THR A 46 6.31 -2.56 11.97
CA THR A 46 5.23 -3.18 11.19
C THR A 46 5.14 -2.59 9.78
N TYR A 47 4.58 -3.39 8.87
CA TYR A 47 4.48 -3.07 7.45
C TYR A 47 3.12 -3.43 6.90
N ASP A 48 2.42 -2.49 6.27
CA ASP A 48 1.14 -2.77 5.63
C ASP A 48 1.34 -3.18 4.16
N LEU A 49 0.86 -4.38 3.81
CA LEU A 49 0.93 -4.92 2.44
C LEU A 49 -0.41 -4.72 1.74
N THR A 50 -0.35 -4.22 0.49
CA THR A 50 -1.49 -4.04 -0.40
C THR A 50 -1.19 -4.71 -1.74
N VAL A 51 -2.12 -5.51 -2.26
CA VAL A 51 -2.01 -6.20 -3.55
C VAL A 51 -3.30 -5.99 -4.34
N GLY A 52 -3.19 -5.57 -5.60
CA GLY A 52 -4.36 -5.30 -6.45
C GLY A 52 -5.23 -4.14 -5.97
N GLY A 53 -4.73 -3.32 -5.05
CA GLY A 53 -5.51 -2.26 -4.38
C GLY A 53 -6.29 -2.73 -3.14
N GLU A 54 -6.15 -3.99 -2.74
CA GLU A 54 -6.73 -4.52 -1.50
C GLU A 54 -5.64 -4.71 -0.44
N SER A 55 -5.93 -4.29 0.81
CA SER A 55 -5.03 -4.53 1.92
C SER A 55 -4.98 -6.02 2.22
N ASN A 56 -3.79 -6.60 2.15
CA ASN A 56 -3.52 -8.01 2.36
C ASN A 56 -3.05 -8.32 3.79
N GLY A 57 -3.05 -7.31 4.67
CA GLY A 57 -2.70 -7.41 6.08
C GLY A 57 -1.44 -6.65 6.48
N THR A 58 -1.17 -6.66 7.78
CA THR A 58 0.02 -6.06 8.39
C THR A 58 1.03 -7.16 8.72
N LEU A 59 2.25 -6.98 8.24
CA LEU A 59 3.42 -7.80 8.49
C LEU A 59 4.28 -7.16 9.57
N ASN A 60 5.13 -7.95 10.20
CA ASN A 60 6.19 -7.47 11.09
C ASN A 60 7.55 -7.68 10.42
N GLU A 61 8.59 -7.06 10.96
CA GLU A 61 9.97 -7.22 10.50
C GLU A 61 10.44 -8.69 10.41
N SER A 62 9.91 -9.56 11.28
CA SER A 62 10.19 -11.00 11.24
C SER A 62 9.52 -11.72 10.06
N ASP A 63 8.36 -11.25 9.61
CA ASP A 63 7.62 -11.81 8.47
C ASP A 63 8.30 -11.45 7.13
N LEU A 64 9.14 -10.41 7.12
CA LEU A 64 9.95 -10.05 5.96
C LEU A 64 11.18 -10.96 5.79
N GLU A 65 11.46 -11.85 6.73
CA GLU A 65 12.61 -12.77 6.69
C GLU A 65 13.97 -12.07 6.46
N GLY A 66 14.12 -10.82 6.95
CA GLY A 66 15.30 -10.00 6.75
C GLY A 66 15.41 -9.34 5.37
N LEU A 67 14.38 -9.44 4.54
CA LEU A 67 14.25 -8.69 3.29
C LEU A 67 13.86 -7.25 3.58
N SER A 68 14.37 -6.32 2.79
CA SER A 68 13.87 -4.95 2.78
C SER A 68 12.47 -4.88 2.14
N PRO A 69 11.65 -3.87 2.48
CA PRO A 69 10.32 -3.71 1.88
C PRO A 69 10.36 -3.64 0.34
N GLN A 70 11.39 -3.01 -0.23
CA GLN A 70 11.60 -2.97 -1.68
C GLN A 70 11.81 -4.37 -2.26
N GLN A 71 12.61 -5.23 -1.61
CA GLN A 71 12.86 -6.59 -2.09
C GLN A 71 11.60 -7.45 -2.06
N VAL A 72 10.74 -7.29 -1.05
CA VAL A 72 9.46 -8.01 -0.96
C VAL A 72 8.53 -7.62 -2.10
N VAL A 73 8.40 -6.32 -2.35
CA VAL A 73 7.62 -5.78 -3.47
C VAL A 73 8.15 -6.28 -4.81
N ASP A 74 9.47 -6.18 -5.04
CA ASP A 74 10.10 -6.62 -6.29
C ASP A 74 9.93 -8.13 -6.52
N ALA A 75 10.11 -8.96 -5.50
CA ALA A 75 9.92 -10.39 -5.58
C ALA A 75 8.46 -10.76 -5.90
N THR A 76 7.52 -10.05 -5.27
CA THR A 76 6.08 -10.27 -5.50
C THR A 76 5.68 -9.89 -6.92
N CYS A 77 6.13 -8.74 -7.44
CA CYS A 77 5.85 -8.37 -8.82
C CYS A 77 6.52 -9.28 -9.84
N GLN A 78 7.75 -9.75 -9.59
CA GLN A 78 8.39 -10.74 -10.43
C GLN A 78 7.58 -12.04 -10.46
N ALA A 79 7.13 -12.53 -9.30
CA ALA A 79 6.28 -13.71 -9.23
C ALA A 79 4.95 -13.52 -9.99
N LEU A 80 4.29 -12.38 -9.82
CA LEU A 80 3.05 -12.05 -10.55
C LEU A 80 3.25 -12.06 -12.07
N ASN A 81 4.33 -11.43 -12.56
CA ASN A 81 4.65 -11.41 -13.99
C ASN A 81 4.91 -12.83 -14.52
N LEU A 82 5.70 -13.63 -13.79
CA LEU A 82 5.96 -15.03 -14.17
C LEU A 82 4.69 -15.89 -14.22
N LEU A 83 3.71 -15.60 -13.37
CA LEU A 83 2.41 -16.29 -13.37
C LEU A 83 1.49 -15.81 -14.49
N SER A 84 1.64 -14.58 -14.97
CA SER A 84 0.85 -14.05 -16.09
C SER A 84 1.32 -14.52 -17.48
N ASP A 85 2.53 -15.08 -17.57
CA ASP A 85 3.10 -15.61 -18.82
C ASP A 85 2.62 -17.05 -19.13
N PHE A 86 1.81 -17.67 -18.26
CA PHE A 86 1.20 -19.00 -18.46
C PHE A 86 -0.28 -18.90 -18.87
#